data_AF-A0A7T9UHW2-F1
#
_entry.id   AF-A0A7T9UHW2-F1
#
_cell.length_a   1.000
_cell.length_b   1.000
_cell.length_c   1.000
_cell.angle_alpha   90.00
_cell.angle_beta   90.00
_cell.angle_gamma   90.00
#
_symmetry.space_group_name_H-M   'P 1'
#
loop_
_entity.id
_entity.type
_entity.pdbx_description
1 polymer ?
#
loop_
_entity_poly.entity_id
_entity_poly.type
_entity_poly.pdbx_seq_one_letter_code
_entity_poly.pdbx_strand_id
1 'polypeptide(L)'
;MEILPFKYYRLYITKSANGNNGYMSMNTFSMFETNESTTDLCIGAIATASSNYNATSNAPKAIDGNPSTLWESTSAAGDKTFTVELPVAKKVRKLIITATTYQAEMPSNFIFQGSDDNINWTNIKSVTRGTFNNVTSYIELLSTVVGGKSVLDSGDPSLKVILYNWQTMQYIIHTTPNASGDWFIYLNDTSDVLITHIGPAGYQPISDGPITPMVY
;
A
#
# COMPACT_ATOMS: atom_id res chain seq x y z
N MET A 1 5.88 -0.74 -13.13
CA MET A 1 5.80 -2.22 -12.98
C MET A 1 4.43 -2.55 -12.43
N GLU A 2 3.67 -3.46 -13.04
CA GLU A 2 2.32 -3.83 -12.58
C GLU A 2 2.35 -4.46 -11.18
N ILE A 3 1.45 -4.07 -10.26
CA ILE A 3 1.25 -4.82 -9.01
C ILE A 3 0.67 -6.19 -9.35
N LEU A 4 1.47 -7.22 -9.11
CA LEU A 4 1.11 -8.61 -9.35
C LEU A 4 0.21 -9.15 -8.22
N PRO A 5 -0.76 -10.02 -8.55
CA PRO A 5 -1.48 -10.76 -7.54
C PRO A 5 -0.59 -11.84 -6.94
N PHE A 6 -0.68 -12.06 -5.63
CA PHE A 6 0.03 -13.14 -4.95
C PHE A 6 -0.90 -13.89 -4.00
N LYS A 7 -0.60 -15.16 -3.77
CA LYS A 7 -1.30 -15.97 -2.76
C LYS A 7 -0.78 -15.69 -1.34
N TYR A 8 0.52 -15.45 -1.20
CA TYR A 8 1.17 -15.19 0.08
C TYR A 8 1.69 -13.76 0.13
N TYR A 9 1.44 -13.09 1.26
CA TYR A 9 1.97 -11.77 1.56
C TYR A 9 2.71 -11.78 2.88
N ARG A 10 3.86 -11.11 2.96
CA ARG A 10 4.69 -11.09 4.17
C ARG A 10 5.18 -9.69 4.51
N LEU A 11 5.06 -9.33 5.78
CA LEU A 11 5.86 -8.27 6.41
C LEU A 11 7.17 -8.89 6.86
N TYR A 12 8.29 -8.47 6.27
CA TYR A 12 9.64 -8.71 6.81
C TYR A 12 10.04 -7.51 7.65
N ILE A 13 9.80 -7.59 8.96
CA ILE A 13 9.86 -6.47 9.91
C ILE A 13 11.25 -6.36 10.52
N THR A 14 11.81 -5.17 10.48
CA THR A 14 13.19 -4.86 10.93
C THR A 14 13.22 -3.88 12.10
N LYS A 15 12.18 -3.05 12.26
CA LYS A 15 12.04 -2.15 13.41
C LYS A 15 10.58 -1.97 13.85
N SER A 16 10.41 -1.75 15.14
CA SER A 16 9.17 -1.34 15.79
C SER A 16 9.08 0.18 15.89
N ALA A 17 7.95 0.70 16.35
CA ALA A 17 7.72 2.11 16.64
C ALA A 17 8.73 2.70 17.64
N ASN A 18 9.35 1.88 18.49
CA ASN A 18 10.46 2.26 19.37
C ASN A 18 11.80 2.44 18.64
N GLY A 19 11.87 2.19 17.32
CA GLY A 19 13.09 2.30 16.52
C GLY A 19 14.09 1.17 16.70
N ASN A 20 13.73 0.12 17.45
CA ASN A 20 14.56 -1.05 17.70
C ASN A 20 13.99 -2.31 17.03
N ASN A 21 14.77 -3.39 17.01
CA ASN A 21 14.33 -4.69 16.53
C ASN A 21 13.83 -5.58 17.68
N GLY A 22 13.00 -4.97 18.55
CA GLY A 22 12.46 -5.57 19.76
C GLY A 22 11.26 -6.48 19.50
N TYR A 23 10.34 -6.51 20.46
CA TYR A 23 9.04 -7.14 20.26
C TYR A 23 8.28 -6.44 19.15
N MET A 24 7.51 -7.24 18.41
CA MET A 24 6.55 -6.76 17.41
C MET A 24 5.15 -7.19 17.84
N SER A 25 4.20 -6.26 17.76
CA SER A 25 2.82 -6.49 18.12
C SER A 25 1.86 -5.81 17.16
N MET A 26 0.74 -6.47 16.86
CA MET A 26 -0.36 -5.92 16.06
C MET A 26 -1.68 -6.47 16.59
N ASN A 27 -2.63 -5.58 16.87
CA ASN A 27 -4.02 -5.95 17.15
C ASN A 27 -4.77 -6.31 15.87
N THR A 28 -4.56 -5.54 14.80
CA THR A 28 -5.11 -5.86 13.49
C THR A 28 -4.11 -5.61 12.37
N PHE A 29 -4.12 -6.47 11.36
CA PHE A 29 -3.40 -6.34 10.10
C PHE A 29 -4.38 -6.61 8.96
N SER A 30 -4.60 -5.60 8.12
CA SER A 30 -5.60 -5.65 7.05
C SER A 30 -4.97 -5.31 5.70
N MET A 31 -5.43 -5.99 4.65
CA MET A 31 -4.98 -5.81 3.27
C MET A 31 -6.15 -5.58 2.33
N PHE A 32 -5.98 -4.72 1.33
CA PHE A 32 -7.08 -4.31 0.46
C PHE A 32 -6.67 -4.29 -1.02
N GLU A 33 -7.56 -4.73 -1.91
CA GLU A 33 -7.32 -4.74 -3.37
C GLU A 33 -7.25 -3.34 -3.98
N THR A 34 -7.88 -2.36 -3.35
CA THR A 34 -7.89 -0.94 -3.75
C THR A 34 -7.81 -0.05 -2.52
N ASN A 35 -7.44 1.21 -2.73
CA ASN A 35 -7.38 2.22 -1.65
C ASN A 35 -8.76 2.48 -1.03
N GLU A 36 -9.83 2.37 -1.82
CA GLU A 36 -11.22 2.60 -1.39
C GLU A 36 -11.93 1.34 -0.90
N SER A 37 -11.34 0.17 -1.09
CA SER A 37 -11.95 -1.07 -0.61
C SER A 37 -12.11 -1.01 0.91
N THR A 38 -13.31 -1.35 1.36
CA THR A 38 -13.65 -1.63 2.76
C THR A 38 -13.64 -3.13 3.06
N THR A 39 -13.48 -3.97 2.03
CA THR A 39 -13.36 -5.42 2.18
C THR A 39 -11.92 -5.78 2.50
N ASP A 40 -11.69 -6.23 3.74
CA ASP A 40 -10.40 -6.71 4.19
C ASP A 40 -10.14 -8.15 3.69
N LEU A 41 -9.05 -8.32 2.94
CA LEU A 41 -8.62 -9.59 2.37
C LEU A 41 -8.09 -10.57 3.43
N CYS A 42 -7.71 -10.07 4.60
CA CYS A 42 -7.19 -10.89 5.69
C CYS A 42 -8.31 -11.71 6.37
N ILE A 43 -9.58 -11.30 6.26
CA ILE A 43 -10.69 -12.01 6.89
C ILE A 43 -10.89 -13.37 6.21
N GLY A 44 -10.77 -14.45 6.99
CA GLY A 44 -10.83 -15.83 6.49
C GLY A 44 -9.53 -16.32 5.82
N ALA A 45 -8.47 -15.52 5.83
CA ALA A 45 -7.13 -15.92 5.44
C ALA A 45 -6.44 -16.73 6.56
N ILE A 46 -5.27 -17.30 6.27
CA ILE A 46 -4.43 -17.98 7.26
C ILE A 46 -3.22 -17.09 7.56
N ALA A 47 -2.94 -16.83 8.84
CA ALA A 47 -1.76 -16.10 9.26
C ALA A 47 -0.75 -16.98 10.00
N THR A 48 0.53 -16.80 9.68
CA THR A 48 1.66 -17.39 10.39
C THR A 48 2.70 -16.30 10.70
N ALA A 49 3.55 -16.52 11.69
CA ALA A 49 4.61 -15.58 12.03
C ALA A 49 5.89 -16.34 12.39
N SER A 50 7.02 -15.64 12.36
CA SER A 50 8.32 -16.20 12.79
C SER A 50 8.29 -16.71 14.23
N SER A 51 7.45 -16.12 15.09
CA SER A 51 7.16 -16.60 16.43
C SER A 51 5.83 -16.07 16.96
N ASN A 52 5.29 -16.72 17.99
CA ASN A 52 4.05 -16.35 18.68
C ASN A 52 4.29 -16.37 20.19
N TYR A 53 4.00 -15.27 20.89
CA TYR A 53 4.27 -15.12 22.31
C TYR A 53 3.61 -16.23 23.14
N ASN A 54 2.35 -16.56 22.83
CA ASN A 54 1.65 -17.72 23.37
C ASN A 54 0.45 -18.09 22.46
N ALA A 55 -0.37 -19.06 22.88
CA ALA A 55 -1.54 -19.53 22.11
C ALA A 55 -2.66 -18.47 21.96
N THR A 56 -2.74 -17.50 22.88
CA THR A 56 -3.73 -16.41 22.84
C THR A 56 -3.22 -15.14 22.17
N SER A 57 -1.91 -15.04 21.93
CA SER A 57 -1.22 -13.93 21.25
C SER A 57 -0.45 -14.43 20.02
N ASN A 58 -1.15 -15.07 19.08
CA ASN A 58 -0.58 -15.70 17.89
C ASN A 58 -1.01 -15.00 16.59
N ALA A 59 -0.34 -15.32 15.47
CA ALA A 59 -0.54 -14.61 14.20
C ALA A 59 -2.01 -14.53 13.73
N PRO A 60 -2.84 -15.60 13.83
CA PRO A 60 -4.26 -15.53 13.52
C PRO A 60 -5.03 -14.42 14.25
N LYS A 61 -4.61 -14.03 15.46
CA LYS A 61 -5.27 -12.96 16.24
C LYS A 61 -5.14 -11.56 15.67
N ALA A 62 -4.18 -11.33 14.77
CA ALA A 62 -4.07 -10.05 14.08
C ALA A 62 -4.97 -9.96 12.84
N ILE A 63 -5.63 -11.06 12.42
CA ILE A 63 -6.48 -11.10 11.22
C ILE A 63 -7.90 -11.63 11.50
N ASP A 64 -8.28 -11.79 12.77
CA ASP A 64 -9.57 -12.37 13.16
C ASP A 64 -10.72 -11.34 13.26
N GLY A 65 -10.43 -10.07 12.91
CA GLY A 65 -11.40 -8.98 12.97
C GLY A 65 -11.75 -8.50 14.37
N ASN A 66 -11.09 -9.00 15.42
CA ASN A 66 -11.30 -8.57 16.79
C ASN A 66 -10.18 -7.62 17.26
N PRO A 67 -10.47 -6.31 17.45
CA PRO A 67 -9.45 -5.34 17.83
C PRO A 67 -8.92 -5.49 19.26
N SER A 68 -9.49 -6.39 20.07
CA SER A 68 -9.04 -6.68 21.44
C SER A 68 -8.03 -7.82 21.53
N THR A 69 -7.91 -8.63 20.48
CA THR A 69 -6.88 -9.67 20.35
C THR A 69 -5.67 -9.12 19.60
N LEU A 70 -4.55 -9.84 19.66
CA LEU A 70 -3.30 -9.39 19.06
C LEU A 70 -2.38 -10.56 18.70
N TRP A 71 -1.53 -10.33 17.70
CA TRP A 71 -0.29 -11.07 17.58
C TRP A 71 0.82 -10.37 18.36
N GLU A 72 1.68 -11.15 18.99
CA GLU A 72 2.91 -10.67 19.61
C GLU A 72 4.04 -11.69 19.36
N SER A 73 5.24 -11.20 19.03
CA SER A 73 6.41 -12.06 18.87
C SER A 73 7.00 -12.53 20.21
N THR A 74 7.75 -13.64 20.24
CA THR A 74 8.38 -14.15 21.48
C THR A 74 9.69 -13.49 21.89
N SER A 75 10.34 -12.70 21.02
CA SER A 75 11.73 -12.29 21.23
C SER A 75 12.00 -10.84 20.84
N ALA A 76 12.77 -10.15 21.68
CA ALA A 76 13.24 -8.80 21.42
C ALA A 76 14.50 -8.70 20.53
N ALA A 77 14.83 -9.75 19.77
CA ALA A 77 15.99 -9.78 18.87
C ALA A 77 15.64 -10.38 17.52
N GLY A 78 16.33 -9.93 16.47
CA GLY A 78 16.23 -10.43 15.10
C GLY A 78 14.99 -9.97 14.35
N ASP A 79 15.10 -9.93 13.02
CA ASP A 79 13.99 -9.56 12.14
C ASP A 79 12.82 -10.53 12.30
N LYS A 80 11.59 -10.02 12.20
CA LYS A 80 10.36 -10.80 12.36
C LYS A 80 9.65 -10.95 11.03
N THR A 81 8.92 -12.04 10.88
CA THR A 81 8.00 -12.21 9.76
C THR A 81 6.58 -12.37 10.24
N PHE A 82 5.66 -11.73 9.53
CA PHE A 82 4.22 -11.97 9.63
C PHE A 82 3.70 -12.23 8.23
N THR A 83 3.13 -13.41 8.01
CA THR A 83 2.73 -13.90 6.69
C THR A 83 1.25 -14.20 6.67
N VAL A 84 0.56 -13.74 5.62
CA VAL A 84 -0.84 -14.04 5.33
C VAL A 84 -0.93 -14.84 4.04
N GLU A 85 -1.56 -16.02 4.11
CA GLU A 85 -1.98 -16.81 2.96
C GLU A 85 -3.45 -16.48 2.63
N LEU A 86 -3.66 -15.88 1.47
CA LEU A 86 -4.98 -15.60 0.94
C LEU A 86 -5.59 -16.88 0.33
N PRO A 87 -6.93 -17.05 0.37
CA PRO A 87 -7.61 -18.18 -0.25
C PRO A 87 -7.36 -18.28 -1.77
N VAL A 88 -7.21 -17.11 -2.41
CA VAL A 88 -6.93 -16.97 -3.84
C VAL A 88 -5.92 -15.84 -4.00
N ALA A 89 -5.06 -15.92 -5.01
CA ALA A 89 -4.12 -14.84 -5.32
C ALA A 89 -4.88 -13.56 -5.67
N LYS A 90 -4.56 -12.47 -4.98
CA LYS A 90 -5.17 -11.13 -5.15
C LYS A 90 -4.11 -10.07 -5.22
N LYS A 91 -4.40 -8.92 -5.84
CA LYS A 91 -3.53 -7.74 -5.79
C LYS A 91 -3.74 -7.04 -4.46
N VAL A 92 -2.68 -6.51 -3.84
CA VAL A 92 -2.79 -5.70 -2.61
C VAL A 92 -2.28 -4.30 -2.92
N ARG A 93 -3.07 -3.29 -2.53
CA ARG A 93 -2.83 -1.87 -2.81
C ARG A 93 -2.79 -0.99 -1.56
N LYS A 94 -3.36 -1.45 -0.46
CA LYS A 94 -3.40 -0.73 0.81
C LYS A 94 -3.23 -1.71 1.96
N LEU A 95 -2.44 -1.32 2.95
CA LEU A 95 -2.29 -1.99 4.24
C LEU A 95 -2.83 -1.09 5.34
N ILE A 96 -3.44 -1.68 6.37
CA ILE A 96 -3.73 -1.01 7.63
C ILE A 96 -3.12 -1.84 8.75
N ILE A 97 -2.32 -1.19 9.59
CA ILE A 97 -1.72 -1.81 10.77
C ILE A 97 -2.21 -1.06 11.99
N THR A 98 -2.73 -1.80 12.97
CA THR A 98 -3.23 -1.26 14.23
C THR A 98 -2.52 -1.95 15.40
N ALA A 99 -2.09 -1.17 16.38
CA ALA A 99 -1.64 -1.64 17.69
C ALA A 99 -2.21 -0.70 18.76
N THR A 100 -3.19 -1.17 19.51
CA THR A 100 -3.80 -0.45 20.64
C THR A 100 -3.23 -0.92 21.97
N THR A 101 -2.88 -2.22 22.08
CA THR A 101 -2.32 -2.82 23.29
C THR A 101 -0.87 -2.41 23.52
N TYR A 102 0.00 -2.60 22.51
CA TYR A 102 1.43 -2.30 22.58
C TYR A 102 1.85 -1.38 21.43
N GLN A 103 1.43 -0.12 21.49
CA GLN A 103 1.67 0.89 20.44
C GLN A 103 3.15 1.03 20.05
N ALA A 104 4.02 0.92 21.05
CA ALA A 104 5.47 1.08 20.90
C ALA A 104 6.14 -0.10 20.16
N GLU A 105 5.43 -1.22 20.02
CA GLU A 105 5.86 -2.45 19.36
C GLU A 105 5.24 -2.63 17.98
N MET A 106 4.48 -1.63 17.50
CA MET A 106 3.91 -1.67 16.16
C MET A 106 5.02 -1.69 15.10
N PRO A 107 4.92 -2.52 14.04
CA PRO A 107 5.87 -2.49 12.94
C PRO A 107 6.03 -1.09 12.37
N SER A 108 7.26 -0.60 12.20
CA SER A 108 7.56 0.74 11.66
C SER A 108 8.41 0.68 10.40
N ASN A 109 9.37 -0.25 10.35
CA ASN A 109 10.20 -0.51 9.19
C ASN A 109 10.08 -1.97 8.78
N PHE A 110 9.73 -2.19 7.52
CA PHE A 110 9.57 -3.54 6.97
C PHE A 110 9.69 -3.53 5.44
N ILE A 111 9.93 -4.70 4.88
CA ILE A 111 9.74 -4.95 3.45
C ILE A 111 8.43 -5.72 3.32
N PHE A 112 7.48 -5.18 2.56
CA PHE A 112 6.28 -5.88 2.15
C PHE A 112 6.59 -6.72 0.91
N GLN A 113 6.32 -8.01 0.99
CA GLN A 113 6.69 -8.99 -0.03
C GLN A 113 5.48 -9.83 -0.44
N GLY A 114 5.51 -10.30 -1.69
CA GLY A 114 4.53 -11.24 -2.25
C GLY A 114 5.18 -12.51 -2.75
N SER A 115 4.46 -13.62 -2.72
CA SER A 115 4.92 -14.93 -3.18
C SER A 115 3.74 -15.82 -3.61
N ASP A 116 3.97 -16.71 -4.57
CA ASP A 116 3.00 -17.74 -4.98
C ASP A 116 3.24 -19.09 -4.30
N ASP A 117 4.44 -19.30 -3.73
CA ASP A 117 4.89 -20.59 -3.18
C ASP A 117 5.34 -20.54 -1.71
N ASN A 118 5.28 -19.36 -1.08
CA ASN A 118 5.73 -19.09 0.29
C ASN A 118 7.25 -19.32 0.53
N ILE A 119 8.03 -19.44 -0.55
CA ILE A 119 9.48 -19.73 -0.52
C ILE A 119 10.25 -18.62 -1.24
N ASN A 120 9.83 -18.29 -2.47
CA ASN A 120 10.43 -17.28 -3.31
C ASN A 120 9.63 -15.98 -3.18
N TRP A 121 10.27 -14.92 -2.72
CA TRP A 121 9.61 -13.66 -2.36
C TRP A 121 10.01 -12.53 -3.30
N THR A 122 9.02 -11.82 -3.81
CA THR A 122 9.17 -10.57 -4.55
C THR A 122 9.00 -9.39 -3.61
N ASN A 123 9.96 -8.47 -3.59
CA ASN A 123 9.82 -7.22 -2.85
C ASN A 123 8.81 -6.31 -3.55
N ILE A 124 7.74 -5.93 -2.85
CA ILE A 124 6.69 -5.04 -3.37
C ILE A 124 6.98 -3.61 -2.93
N LYS A 125 7.22 -3.41 -1.63
CA LYS A 125 7.49 -2.07 -1.08
C LYS A 125 8.42 -2.14 0.14
N SER A 126 9.38 -1.23 0.21
CA SER A 126 10.14 -0.97 1.43
C SER A 126 9.48 0.18 2.19
N VAL A 127 9.16 -0.03 3.46
CA VAL A 127 8.51 0.94 4.32
C VAL A 127 9.47 1.34 5.43
N THR A 128 9.63 2.64 5.64
CA THR A 128 10.45 3.20 6.71
C THR A 128 9.73 4.39 7.30
N ARG A 129 9.09 4.18 8.46
CA ARG A 129 8.38 5.23 9.18
C ARG A 129 9.20 5.82 10.33
N GLY A 130 10.24 5.12 10.77
CA GLY A 130 11.06 5.54 11.91
C GLY A 130 10.31 5.39 13.24
N THR A 131 10.73 6.17 14.24
CA THR A 131 10.12 6.15 15.57
C THR A 131 8.86 7.02 15.60
N PHE A 132 7.80 6.54 16.24
CA PHE A 132 6.58 7.31 16.48
C PHE A 132 5.94 6.93 17.82
N ASN A 133 5.24 7.89 18.44
CA ASN A 133 4.66 7.75 19.79
C ASN A 133 3.14 8.02 19.74
N ASN A 134 2.37 7.31 20.57
CA ASN A 134 0.92 7.47 20.71
C ASN A 134 0.10 7.28 19.41
N VAL A 135 0.68 6.58 18.42
CA VAL A 135 -0.02 6.21 17.18
C VAL A 135 -0.57 4.81 17.34
N THR A 136 -1.88 4.66 17.24
CA THR A 136 -2.58 3.38 17.38
C THR A 136 -2.81 2.67 16.05
N SER A 137 -2.75 3.39 14.93
CA SER A 137 -2.88 2.82 13.59
C SER A 137 -2.19 3.68 12.54
N TYR A 138 -1.81 3.06 11.42
CA TYR A 138 -1.46 3.80 10.20
C TYR A 138 -1.89 3.03 8.95
N ILE A 139 -2.02 3.80 7.87
CA ILE A 139 -2.28 3.31 6.52
C ILE A 139 -0.98 3.36 5.73
N GLU A 140 -0.71 2.30 4.98
CA GLU A 140 0.38 2.24 4.00
C GLU A 140 -0.21 1.99 2.62
N LEU A 141 -0.11 2.98 1.72
CA LEU A 141 -0.54 2.86 0.34
C LEU A 141 0.58 2.26 -0.50
N LEU A 142 0.29 1.18 -1.22
CA LEU A 142 1.22 0.55 -2.17
C LEU A 142 1.03 1.11 -3.59
N SER A 143 -0.05 1.85 -3.81
CA SER A 143 -0.35 2.55 -5.06
C SER A 143 -1.03 3.89 -4.82
N THR A 144 -0.72 4.85 -5.67
CA THR A 144 -1.46 6.11 -5.77
C THR A 144 -2.39 6.09 -6.98
N VAL A 145 -3.59 6.66 -6.84
CA VAL A 145 -4.43 7.02 -7.99
C VAL A 145 -4.17 8.48 -8.33
N VAL A 146 -3.83 8.75 -9.57
CA VAL A 146 -3.69 10.11 -10.09
C VAL A 146 -4.72 10.30 -11.19
N GLY A 147 -5.35 11.45 -11.19
CA GLY A 147 -6.42 11.75 -12.12
C GLY A 147 -6.79 13.21 -12.06
N GLY A 148 -7.69 13.59 -12.95
CA GLY A 148 -8.18 14.95 -13.02
C GLY A 148 -8.93 15.18 -14.32
N LYS A 149 -9.00 16.44 -14.71
CA LYS A 149 -9.64 16.88 -15.94
C LYS A 149 -8.59 17.35 -16.94
N SER A 150 -8.80 17.06 -18.21
CA SER A 150 -7.93 17.47 -19.30
C SER A 150 -8.77 17.82 -20.52
N VAL A 151 -8.93 19.12 -20.74
CA VAL A 151 -9.72 19.70 -21.82
C VAL A 151 -8.89 20.69 -22.63
N LEU A 152 -9.33 20.97 -23.84
CA LEU A 152 -8.86 22.08 -24.67
C LEU A 152 -9.61 23.36 -24.29
N ASP A 153 -9.13 24.50 -24.78
CA ASP A 153 -9.81 25.78 -24.71
C ASP A 153 -11.23 25.78 -25.32
N SER A 154 -11.49 24.89 -26.29
CA SER A 154 -12.82 24.66 -26.85
C SER A 154 -13.79 23.96 -25.88
N GLY A 155 -13.30 23.38 -24.78
CA GLY A 155 -14.04 22.51 -23.88
C GLY A 155 -14.05 21.03 -24.28
N ASP A 156 -13.52 20.70 -25.45
CA ASP A 156 -13.34 19.30 -25.89
C ASP A 156 -12.25 18.60 -25.06
N PRO A 157 -12.30 17.27 -24.88
CA PRO A 157 -11.22 16.54 -24.20
C PRO A 157 -9.89 16.64 -24.96
N SER A 158 -8.79 16.66 -24.22
CA SER A 158 -7.47 16.55 -24.84
C SER A 158 -7.27 15.16 -25.45
N LEU A 159 -6.29 15.02 -26.35
CA LEU A 159 -6.03 13.74 -27.03
C LEU A 159 -5.47 12.70 -26.07
N LYS A 160 -4.53 13.13 -25.21
CA LYS A 160 -3.78 12.24 -24.30
C LYS A 160 -3.32 12.98 -23.05
N VAL A 161 -3.18 12.21 -21.98
CA VAL A 161 -2.46 12.59 -20.77
C VAL A 161 -1.29 11.62 -20.59
N ILE A 162 -0.09 12.14 -20.41
CA ILE A 162 1.15 11.37 -20.26
C ILE A 162 1.73 11.62 -18.88
N LEU A 163 2.18 10.55 -18.22
CA LEU A 163 2.80 10.59 -16.91
C LEU A 163 4.25 10.16 -17.00
N TYR A 164 5.10 10.93 -16.34
CA TYR A 164 6.50 10.62 -16.10
C TYR A 164 6.76 10.60 -14.60
N ASN A 165 7.73 9.81 -14.16
CA ASN A 165 8.23 9.90 -12.80
C ASN A 165 8.92 11.26 -12.64
N TRP A 166 8.55 12.04 -11.62
CA TRP A 166 9.08 13.39 -11.45
C TRP A 166 10.60 13.40 -11.22
N GLN A 167 11.11 12.45 -10.44
CA GLN A 167 12.51 12.45 -10.03
C GLN A 167 13.43 11.89 -11.12
N THR A 168 13.03 10.80 -11.77
CA THR A 168 13.86 10.13 -12.78
C THR A 168 13.55 10.60 -14.20
N MET A 169 12.44 11.33 -14.39
CA MET A 169 11.90 11.73 -15.69
C MET A 169 11.61 10.55 -16.64
N GLN A 170 11.54 9.34 -16.10
CA GLN A 170 11.21 8.16 -16.89
C GLN A 170 9.73 8.12 -17.21
N TYR A 171 9.40 7.72 -18.44
CA TYR A 171 8.03 7.48 -18.86
C TYR A 171 7.38 6.41 -17.98
N ILE A 172 6.17 6.69 -17.49
CA ILE A 172 5.37 5.73 -16.71
C ILE A 172 4.28 5.13 -17.60
N ILE A 173 3.34 5.98 -18.04
CA ILE A 173 2.12 5.56 -18.73
C ILE A 173 1.46 6.75 -19.44
N HIS A 174 0.55 6.47 -20.38
CA HIS A 174 -0.36 7.48 -20.94
C HIS A 174 -1.80 6.96 -20.96
N THR A 175 -2.76 7.87 -20.93
CA THR A 175 -4.20 7.58 -21.05
C THR A 175 -4.88 8.60 -21.96
N THR A 176 -6.10 8.31 -22.39
CA THR A 176 -6.96 9.25 -23.12
C THR A 176 -8.11 9.66 -22.21
N PRO A 177 -8.34 10.96 -22.00
CA PRO A 177 -9.50 11.44 -21.26
C PRO A 177 -10.82 10.95 -21.85
N ASN A 178 -11.84 10.80 -21.00
CA ASN A 178 -13.19 10.47 -21.45
C ASN A 178 -13.83 11.66 -22.20
N ALA A 179 -15.08 11.50 -22.67
CA ALA A 179 -15.81 12.56 -23.38
C ALA A 179 -16.00 13.86 -22.56
N SER A 180 -15.94 13.79 -21.24
CA SER A 180 -16.03 14.93 -20.32
C SER A 180 -14.66 15.51 -19.94
N GLY A 181 -13.57 14.93 -20.46
CA GLY A 181 -12.20 15.30 -20.13
C GLY A 181 -11.64 14.65 -18.87
N ASP A 182 -12.38 13.77 -18.19
CA ASP A 182 -11.89 13.11 -16.98
C ASP A 182 -10.91 11.98 -17.33
N TRP A 183 -9.91 11.80 -16.49
CA TRP A 183 -8.95 10.71 -16.61
C TRP A 183 -8.47 10.26 -15.23
N PHE A 184 -8.10 8.99 -15.13
CA PHE A 184 -7.51 8.41 -13.94
C PHE A 184 -6.52 7.30 -14.31
N ILE A 185 -5.48 7.16 -13.51
CA ILE A 185 -4.41 6.18 -13.65
C ILE A 185 -4.06 5.65 -12.26
N TYR A 186 -3.97 4.32 -12.16
CA TYR A 186 -3.42 3.65 -10.99
C TYR A 186 -1.90 3.52 -11.17
N LEU A 187 -1.15 4.25 -10.36
CA LEU A 187 0.28 4.08 -10.22
C LEU A 187 0.55 2.86 -9.34
N ASN A 188 1.69 2.20 -9.55
CA ASN A 188 2.08 1.03 -8.77
C ASN A 188 3.09 1.37 -7.67
N ASP A 189 3.23 2.66 -7.40
CA ASP A 189 4.05 3.25 -6.37
C ASP A 189 3.36 4.53 -5.86
N THR A 190 4.03 5.20 -4.92
CA THR A 190 3.61 6.49 -4.36
C THR A 190 4.56 7.61 -4.79
N SER A 191 5.25 7.48 -5.93
CA SER A 191 6.16 8.50 -6.42
C SER A 191 5.42 9.70 -6.99
N ASP A 192 6.03 10.87 -6.86
CA ASP A 192 5.55 12.09 -7.51
C ASP A 192 5.64 11.93 -9.04
N VAL A 193 4.66 12.49 -9.75
CA VAL A 193 4.55 12.40 -11.21
C VAL A 193 4.53 13.78 -11.85
N LEU A 194 5.20 13.88 -13.00
CA LEU A 194 4.98 14.95 -13.96
C LEU A 194 3.87 14.54 -14.92
N ILE A 195 2.86 15.39 -15.06
CA ILE A 195 1.71 15.15 -15.93
C ILE A 195 1.75 16.12 -17.10
N THR A 196 1.59 15.60 -18.31
CA THR A 196 1.54 16.39 -19.54
C THR A 196 0.25 16.12 -20.30
N HIS A 197 -0.51 17.17 -20.56
CA HIS A 197 -1.72 17.13 -21.36
C HIS A 197 -1.39 17.45 -22.83
N ILE A 198 -1.88 16.64 -23.76
CA ILE A 198 -1.55 16.74 -25.19
C ILE A 198 -2.81 17.03 -25.98
N GLY A 199 -2.84 18.19 -26.63
CA GLY A 199 -3.87 18.59 -27.60
C GLY A 199 -3.39 18.43 -29.05
N PRO A 200 -4.29 18.57 -30.03
CA PRO A 200 -3.92 18.69 -31.44
C PRO A 200 -3.10 19.97 -31.67
N ALA A 201 -2.28 19.99 -32.72
CA ALA A 201 -1.47 21.16 -33.07
C ALA A 201 -2.36 22.39 -33.28
N GLY A 202 -1.99 23.52 -32.65
CA GLY A 202 -2.76 24.78 -32.72
C GLY A 202 -3.76 25.00 -31.57
N TYR A 203 -3.93 24.02 -30.68
CA TYR A 203 -4.79 24.12 -29.50
C TYR A 203 -3.98 24.12 -28.21
N GLN A 204 -4.42 24.88 -27.21
CA GLN A 204 -3.80 24.95 -25.89
C GLN A 204 -4.57 24.04 -24.91
N PRO A 205 -3.94 23.01 -24.34
CA PRO A 205 -4.55 22.26 -23.24
C PRO A 205 -4.76 23.20 -22.05
N ILE A 206 -5.99 23.29 -21.54
CA ILE A 206 -6.30 23.98 -20.29
C ILE A 206 -6.35 22.90 -19.19
N SER A 207 -5.44 23.04 -18.23
CA SER A 207 -5.45 22.25 -16.99
C SER A 207 -6.08 23.13 -15.91
N ASP A 208 -7.21 22.70 -15.33
CA ASP A 208 -7.66 23.29 -14.08
C ASP A 208 -6.63 22.89 -13.01
N GLY A 209 -5.85 23.85 -12.53
CA GLY A 209 -4.72 23.59 -11.62
C GLY A 209 -5.12 23.04 -10.25
N PRO A 210 -4.16 22.94 -9.32
CA PRO A 210 -3.18 21.86 -9.29
C PRO A 210 -3.84 20.47 -9.35
N ILE A 211 -3.21 19.54 -10.09
CA ILE A 211 -3.59 18.13 -10.07
C ILE A 211 -3.30 17.61 -8.66
N THR A 212 -4.35 17.55 -7.86
CA THR A 212 -4.27 17.11 -6.47
C THR A 212 -4.21 15.59 -6.51
N PRO A 213 -3.28 14.93 -5.79
CA PRO A 213 -3.39 13.50 -5.53
C PRO A 213 -4.77 13.28 -4.91
N MET A 214 -5.67 12.65 -5.65
CA MET A 214 -6.95 12.27 -5.08
C MET A 214 -6.63 11.11 -4.14
N VAL A 215 -6.64 11.39 -2.84
CA VAL A 215 -6.65 10.35 -1.81
C VAL A 215 -8.05 9.78 -1.82
N TYR A 216 -8.28 8.91 -2.80
CA TYR A 216 -9.29 7.88 -2.73
C TYR A 216 -8.60 6.64 -2.16
#